data_AF-A0A251SCS4-F1
#
_entry.id   AF-A0A251SCS4-F1
#
_cell.length_a   1.000
_cell.length_b   1.000
_cell.length_c   1.000
_cell.angle_alpha   90.00
_cell.angle_beta   90.00
_cell.angle_gamma   90.00
#
_symmetry.space_group_name_H-M   'P 1'
#
loop_
_entity.id
_entity.type
_entity.pdbx_description
1 polymer ?
#
loop_
_entity_poly.entity_id
_entity_poly.type
_entity_poly.pdbx_seq_one_letter_code
_entity_poly.pdbx_strand_id
1 'polypeptide(L)'
;MENSEASVSSTATRTWHDFLERMRQPSATEFVKQIKNFIVSLSNNAPDPERDTASVQEFFSNMEASFRAHPLWAGRTEEELDSTGEGLEKYIMTKLFTRVFATHPDDIKTDNEFNRKSALIQQFIHPDHLEIQPIYRNETSWLQAQEELLKINTYKSPRDKLACILSCCKVISNSMFNASVSSNENPPGADDFFPVLIYVTIKANPPQFHSNLMYIQRYRNKSRLVGEAAYVFTNMLSAESFILNIDAKALSMNETEFVKNMESAQIVVSGLSGDYNGEHLQSQSGQSQSVSESKLKEVPSVSDLENKGASMLVMDEEGSEKFENFRYLYSKAGDLTVGEVEDLLNGYKQLVFKYACLAKGMGVPVVQPDAPGTQTSGETRDDGKKEGSGVAEPPPEIVIGGEMVDAPENDVQVEAVRVEGDRNDGVGASAHESPVTGEVASQTEENVEK
;
A
#
# COMPACT_ATOMS: atom_id res chain seq x y z
N MET A 1 15.75 -12.59 -20.38
CA MET A 1 15.25 -11.19 -20.39
C MET A 1 15.17 -10.61 -18.97
N GLU A 2 16.04 -11.02 -18.03
CA GLU A 2 16.05 -10.53 -16.63
C GLU A 2 16.72 -9.15 -16.42
N ASN A 3 17.24 -8.51 -17.49
CA ASN A 3 18.08 -7.32 -17.34
C ASN A 3 17.33 -5.97 -17.34
N SER A 4 16.00 -5.93 -17.56
CA SER A 4 15.27 -4.65 -17.65
C SER A 4 14.79 -4.10 -16.30
N GLU A 5 14.34 -4.93 -15.35
CA GLU A 5 13.85 -4.45 -14.05
C GLU A 5 14.98 -4.00 -13.12
N ALA A 6 16.08 -4.76 -13.08
CA ALA A 6 17.31 -4.33 -12.42
C ALA A 6 17.87 -3.04 -13.04
N SER A 7 17.71 -2.86 -14.36
CA SER A 7 18.10 -1.63 -15.07
C SER A 7 17.22 -0.44 -14.70
N VAL A 8 15.89 -0.56 -14.69
CA VAL A 8 15.00 0.56 -14.35
C VAL A 8 15.13 0.97 -12.88
N SER A 9 15.23 0.00 -11.96
CA SER A 9 15.44 0.26 -10.53
C SER A 9 16.80 0.91 -10.26
N SER A 10 17.88 0.39 -10.88
CA SER A 10 19.22 0.98 -10.75
C SER A 10 19.32 2.37 -11.38
N THR A 11 18.62 2.63 -12.48
CA THR A 11 18.59 3.95 -13.12
C THR A 11 17.79 4.95 -12.27
N ALA A 12 16.68 4.53 -11.66
CA ALA A 12 15.90 5.36 -10.73
C ALA A 12 16.65 5.69 -9.42
N THR A 13 17.46 4.77 -8.90
CA THR A 13 18.32 5.05 -7.73
C THR A 13 19.44 6.00 -8.11
N ARG A 14 20.10 5.79 -9.26
CA ARG A 14 21.16 6.67 -9.74
C ARG A 14 20.67 8.10 -9.99
N THR A 15 19.54 8.28 -10.66
CA THR A 15 18.93 9.59 -10.90
C THR A 15 18.58 10.34 -9.61
N TRP A 16 18.10 9.63 -8.58
CA TRP A 16 17.88 10.21 -7.25
C TRP A 16 19.17 10.65 -6.56
N HIS A 17 20.21 9.81 -6.59
CA HIS A 17 21.52 10.16 -6.05
C HIS A 17 22.14 11.37 -6.76
N ASP A 18 22.05 11.41 -8.10
CA ASP A 18 22.55 12.51 -8.91
C ASP A 18 21.84 13.84 -8.57
N PHE A 19 20.51 13.80 -8.36
CA PHE A 19 19.74 14.96 -7.91
C PHE A 19 20.22 15.46 -6.54
N LEU A 20 20.38 14.57 -5.57
CA LEU A 20 20.84 14.93 -4.23
C LEU A 20 22.26 15.48 -4.23
N GLU A 21 23.16 14.88 -5.00
CA GLU A 21 24.55 15.34 -5.13
C GLU A 21 24.62 16.75 -5.70
N ARG A 22 23.81 17.05 -6.73
CA ARG A 22 23.70 18.40 -7.29
C ARG A 22 23.15 19.40 -6.28
N MET A 23 22.13 19.00 -5.50
CA MET A 23 21.56 19.84 -4.44
C MET A 23 22.52 20.10 -3.27
N ARG A 24 23.57 19.29 -3.12
CA ARG A 24 24.65 19.51 -2.12
C ARG A 24 25.69 20.54 -2.60
N GLN A 25 25.71 20.91 -3.88
CA GLN A 25 26.69 21.87 -4.38
C GLN A 25 26.40 23.29 -3.86
N PRO A 26 27.42 24.09 -3.50
CA PRO A 26 27.22 25.45 -2.98
C PRO A 26 26.42 26.37 -3.93
N SER A 27 26.57 26.15 -5.23
CA SER A 27 25.85 26.84 -6.30
C SER A 27 24.35 26.52 -6.34
N ALA A 28 23.89 25.44 -5.69
CA ALA A 28 22.48 25.06 -5.60
C ALA A 28 21.80 25.53 -4.30
N THR A 29 22.51 26.25 -3.42
CA THR A 29 22.02 26.68 -2.10
C THR A 29 20.67 27.41 -2.17
N GLU A 30 20.50 28.29 -3.16
CA GLU A 30 19.26 29.05 -3.31
C GLU A 30 18.07 28.16 -3.70
N PHE A 31 18.29 27.11 -4.50
CA PHE A 31 17.25 26.11 -4.80
C PHE A 31 16.85 25.32 -3.55
N VAL A 32 17.82 24.88 -2.75
CA VAL A 32 17.54 24.17 -1.50
C VAL A 32 16.71 25.04 -0.55
N LYS A 33 17.04 26.34 -0.45
CA LYS A 33 16.27 27.30 0.34
C LYS A 33 14.84 27.47 -0.18
N GLN A 34 14.66 27.63 -1.50
CA GLN A 34 13.33 27.72 -2.11
C GLN A 34 12.48 26.46 -1.86
N ILE A 35 13.05 25.26 -2.02
CA ILE A 35 12.37 23.98 -1.76
C ILE A 35 11.96 23.88 -0.29
N LYS A 36 12.87 24.18 0.65
CA LYS A 36 12.56 24.14 2.09
C LYS A 36 11.46 25.14 2.47
N ASN A 37 11.56 26.37 1.97
CA ASN A 37 10.57 27.41 2.22
C ASN A 37 9.19 27.01 1.67
N PHE A 38 9.13 26.41 0.49
CA PHE A 38 7.90 25.90 -0.09
C PHE A 38 7.27 24.81 0.78
N ILE A 39 8.05 23.81 1.22
CA ILE A 39 7.55 22.72 2.08
C ILE A 39 6.99 23.29 3.39
N VAL A 40 7.70 24.22 4.03
CA VAL A 40 7.25 24.87 5.28
C VAL A 40 5.99 25.69 5.03
N SER A 41 5.97 26.50 3.97
CA SER A 41 4.82 27.33 3.63
C SER A 41 3.57 26.50 3.38
N LEU A 42 3.69 25.41 2.61
CA LEU A 42 2.56 24.53 2.33
C LEU A 42 2.09 23.83 3.62
N SER A 43 3.03 23.35 4.44
CA SER A 43 2.71 22.65 5.69
C SER A 43 1.96 23.52 6.70
N ASN A 44 2.18 24.83 6.70
CA ASN A 44 1.53 25.78 7.61
C ASN A 44 0.13 26.22 7.13
N ASN A 45 -0.22 25.99 5.87
CA ASN A 45 -1.54 26.33 5.35
C ASN A 45 -2.59 25.31 5.82
N ALA A 46 -3.86 25.72 5.90
CA ALA A 46 -4.95 24.78 6.10
C ALA A 46 -4.97 23.74 4.95
N PRO A 47 -5.10 22.43 5.22
CA PRO A 47 -5.16 21.40 4.18
C PRO A 47 -6.36 21.62 3.24
N ASP A 48 -6.08 21.63 1.94
CA ASP A 48 -7.06 21.87 0.87
C ASP A 48 -6.51 21.20 -0.40
N PRO A 49 -7.10 20.11 -0.91
CA PRO A 49 -6.48 19.30 -1.95
C PRO A 49 -6.34 20.05 -3.27
N GLU A 50 -7.33 20.83 -3.67
CA GLU A 50 -7.30 21.59 -4.92
C GLU A 50 -6.21 22.66 -4.88
N ARG A 51 -6.12 23.41 -3.77
CA ARG A 51 -5.12 24.46 -3.58
C ARG A 51 -3.72 23.91 -3.38
N ASP A 52 -3.58 22.85 -2.59
CA ASP A 52 -2.29 22.19 -2.37
C ASP A 52 -1.78 21.59 -3.68
N THR A 53 -2.67 20.95 -4.47
CA THR A 53 -2.37 20.46 -5.82
C THR A 53 -1.91 21.59 -6.74
N ALA A 54 -2.67 22.68 -6.83
CA ALA A 54 -2.31 23.81 -7.70
C ALA A 54 -0.94 24.39 -7.32
N SER A 55 -0.69 24.58 -6.02
CA SER A 55 0.56 25.13 -5.49
C SER A 55 1.76 24.22 -5.79
N VAL A 56 1.61 22.89 -5.62
CA VAL A 56 2.67 21.92 -5.92
C VAL A 56 2.99 21.89 -7.43
N GLN A 57 1.97 21.89 -8.29
CA GLN A 57 2.17 21.84 -9.74
C GLN A 57 2.79 23.13 -10.29
N GLU A 58 2.39 24.30 -9.77
CA GLU A 58 3.02 25.57 -10.09
C GLU A 58 4.48 25.60 -9.63
N PHE A 59 4.77 25.14 -8.41
CA PHE A 59 6.12 25.07 -7.89
C PHE A 59 7.03 24.16 -8.74
N PHE A 60 6.55 22.97 -9.14
CA PHE A 60 7.29 22.09 -10.04
C PHE A 60 7.60 22.77 -11.37
N SER A 61 6.60 23.42 -11.99
CA SER A 61 6.77 24.10 -13.28
C SER A 61 7.83 25.22 -13.20
N ASN A 62 7.76 26.04 -12.14
CA ASN A 62 8.70 27.14 -11.91
C ASN A 62 10.12 26.65 -11.63
N MET A 63 10.27 25.59 -10.83
CA MET A 63 11.57 25.02 -10.52
C MET A 63 12.20 24.36 -11.74
N GLU A 64 11.44 23.63 -12.56
CA GLU A 64 11.97 23.02 -13.79
C GLU A 64 12.43 24.07 -14.79
N ALA A 65 11.68 25.16 -14.97
CA ALA A 65 12.11 26.30 -15.79
C ALA A 65 13.42 26.92 -15.24
N SER A 66 13.51 27.04 -13.91
CA SER A 66 14.70 27.57 -13.25
C SER A 66 15.91 26.65 -13.37
N PHE A 67 15.74 25.33 -13.28
CA PHE A 67 16.81 24.36 -13.54
C PHE A 67 17.34 24.49 -14.97
N ARG A 68 16.45 24.53 -15.96
CA ARG A 68 16.83 24.69 -17.39
C ARG A 68 17.63 25.96 -17.65
N ALA A 69 17.30 27.06 -16.98
CA ALA A 69 17.98 28.34 -17.14
C ALA A 69 19.30 28.45 -16.35
N HIS A 70 19.56 27.55 -15.39
CA HIS A 70 20.67 27.71 -14.45
C HIS A 70 21.99 27.12 -14.98
N PRO A 71 23.14 27.80 -14.79
CA PRO A 71 24.44 27.32 -15.28
C PRO A 71 24.84 25.90 -14.84
N LEU A 72 24.33 25.42 -13.69
CA LEU A 72 24.60 24.05 -13.20
C LEU A 72 24.03 22.95 -14.08
N TRP A 73 23.00 23.26 -14.86
CA TRP A 73 22.39 22.35 -15.83
C TRP A 73 22.67 22.77 -17.28
N ALA A 74 23.56 23.75 -17.49
CA ALA A 74 23.97 24.14 -18.84
C ALA A 74 24.62 22.96 -19.58
N GLY A 75 24.15 22.70 -20.81
CA GLY A 75 24.66 21.62 -21.67
C GLY A 75 24.22 20.21 -21.27
N ARG A 76 23.26 20.07 -20.35
CA ARG A 76 22.65 18.78 -20.00
C ARG A 76 21.59 18.37 -21.01
N THR A 77 21.35 17.07 -21.14
CA THR A 77 20.31 16.56 -22.03
C THR A 77 18.93 16.76 -21.41
N GLU A 78 17.86 16.70 -22.24
CA GLU A 78 16.49 16.79 -21.72
C GLU A 78 16.18 15.62 -20.76
N GLU A 79 16.75 14.44 -20.97
CA GLU A 79 16.56 13.29 -20.08
C GLU A 79 17.18 13.52 -18.69
N GLU A 80 18.35 14.19 -18.62
CA GLU A 80 18.98 14.57 -17.34
C GLU A 80 18.17 15.66 -16.61
N LEU A 81 17.59 16.60 -17.37
CA LEU A 81 16.70 17.63 -16.84
C LEU A 81 15.39 17.02 -16.32
N ASP A 82 14.81 16.08 -17.05
CA ASP A 82 13.63 15.34 -16.61
C ASP A 82 13.90 14.53 -15.36
N SER A 83 15.03 13.83 -15.31
CA SER A 83 15.47 13.10 -14.12
C SER A 83 15.63 14.02 -12.91
N THR A 84 16.10 15.26 -13.12
CA THR A 84 16.18 16.29 -12.07
C THR A 84 14.79 16.69 -11.57
N GLY A 85 13.83 16.90 -12.48
CA GLY A 85 12.43 17.18 -12.13
C GLY A 85 11.77 16.04 -11.34
N GLU A 86 12.05 14.79 -11.72
CA GLU A 86 11.58 13.61 -10.98
C GLU A 86 12.23 13.48 -9.60
N GLY A 87 13.51 13.84 -9.46
CA GLY A 87 14.19 13.97 -8.17
C GLY A 87 13.54 15.02 -7.27
N LEU A 88 13.19 16.19 -7.84
CA LEU A 88 12.47 17.24 -7.12
C LEU A 88 11.10 16.75 -6.62
N GLU A 89 10.31 16.12 -7.50
CA GLU A 89 9.02 15.52 -7.16
C GLU A 89 9.18 14.53 -6.00
N LYS A 90 10.14 13.60 -6.11
CA LYS A 90 10.43 12.61 -5.07
C LYS A 90 10.78 13.25 -3.74
N TYR A 91 11.63 14.28 -3.73
CA TYR A 91 12.04 14.96 -2.50
C TYR A 91 10.86 15.65 -1.81
N ILE A 92 10.12 16.49 -2.55
CA ILE A 92 9.01 17.28 -2.01
C ILE A 92 7.89 16.37 -1.53
N MET A 93 7.48 15.43 -2.36
CA MET A 93 6.35 14.56 -2.06
C MET A 93 6.66 13.58 -0.92
N THR A 94 7.93 13.20 -0.71
CA THR A 94 8.33 12.44 0.47
C THR A 94 8.16 13.24 1.77
N LYS A 95 8.44 14.55 1.75
CA LYS A 95 8.30 15.42 2.93
C LYS A 95 6.85 15.81 3.21
N LEU A 96 6.04 15.96 2.17
CA LEU A 96 4.62 16.34 2.28
C LEU A 96 3.68 15.14 2.42
N PHE A 97 4.17 13.90 2.29
CA PHE A 97 3.36 12.69 2.19
C PHE A 97 2.27 12.60 3.27
N THR A 98 2.63 12.75 4.55
CA THR A 98 1.70 12.61 5.68
C THR A 98 0.63 13.71 5.73
N ARG A 99 0.84 14.83 5.04
CA ARG A 99 -0.12 15.93 4.96
C ARG A 99 -1.14 15.71 3.85
N VAL A 100 -0.70 15.14 2.73
CA VAL A 100 -1.47 15.18 1.47
C VAL A 100 -1.94 13.81 0.95
N PHE A 101 -1.49 12.71 1.56
CA PHE A 101 -1.92 11.35 1.22
C PHE A 101 -2.99 10.85 2.19
N ALA A 102 -4.12 10.39 1.65
CA ALA A 102 -5.21 9.78 2.42
C ALA A 102 -5.70 10.62 3.62
N THR A 103 -5.76 11.95 3.46
CA THR A 103 -6.20 12.88 4.52
C THR A 103 -7.63 13.38 4.34
N HIS A 104 -8.26 13.15 3.18
CA HIS A 104 -9.64 13.54 2.92
C HIS A 104 -10.63 12.47 3.36
N PRO A 105 -11.69 12.83 4.12
CA PRO A 105 -12.70 11.88 4.57
C PRO A 105 -13.37 11.11 3.43
N ASP A 106 -13.62 11.76 2.29
CA ASP A 106 -14.23 11.12 1.12
C ASP A 106 -13.31 10.10 0.46
N ASP A 107 -12.00 10.41 0.37
CA ASP A 107 -11.01 9.48 -0.16
C ASP A 107 -10.90 8.23 0.74
N ILE A 108 -10.84 8.43 2.08
CA ILE A 108 -10.77 7.35 3.09
C ILE A 108 -12.05 6.50 3.05
N LYS A 109 -13.21 7.12 2.89
CA LYS A 109 -14.49 6.41 2.76
C LYS A 109 -14.47 5.50 1.53
N THR A 110 -14.00 6.02 0.40
CA THR A 110 -13.93 5.27 -0.85
C THR A 110 -12.87 4.16 -0.78
N ASP A 111 -11.75 4.37 -0.10
CA ASP A 111 -10.77 3.33 0.19
C ASP A 111 -11.39 2.14 0.96
N ASN A 112 -12.15 2.43 2.01
CA ASN A 112 -12.81 1.39 2.82
C ASN A 112 -13.86 0.63 1.99
N GLU A 113 -14.62 1.36 1.16
CA GLU A 113 -15.61 0.77 0.27
C GLU A 113 -14.94 -0.15 -0.78
N PHE A 114 -13.89 0.34 -1.44
CA PHE A 114 -13.12 -0.43 -2.42
C PHE A 114 -12.53 -1.69 -1.78
N ASN A 115 -11.87 -1.56 -0.62
CA ASN A 115 -11.22 -2.68 0.05
C ASN A 115 -12.23 -3.76 0.48
N ARG A 116 -13.35 -3.34 1.07
CA ARG A 116 -14.45 -4.23 1.45
C ARG A 116 -15.03 -4.94 0.22
N LYS A 117 -15.33 -4.19 -0.84
CA LYS A 117 -15.96 -4.74 -2.05
C LYS A 117 -15.04 -5.74 -2.75
N SER A 118 -13.77 -5.40 -2.92
CA SER A 118 -12.75 -6.29 -3.47
C SER A 118 -12.52 -7.53 -2.60
N ALA A 119 -12.51 -7.41 -1.26
CA ALA A 119 -12.36 -8.55 -0.35
C ALA A 119 -13.51 -9.56 -0.45
N LEU A 120 -14.74 -9.11 -0.69
CA LEU A 120 -15.89 -9.99 -0.89
C LEU A 120 -15.90 -10.62 -2.28
N ILE A 121 -15.75 -9.80 -3.33
CA ILE A 121 -15.86 -10.26 -4.72
C ILE A 121 -14.74 -11.26 -5.05
N GLN A 122 -13.52 -11.06 -4.52
CA GLN A 122 -12.41 -11.96 -4.80
C GLN A 122 -12.66 -13.41 -4.37
N GLN A 123 -13.58 -13.66 -3.43
CA GLN A 123 -13.93 -15.00 -2.92
C GLN A 123 -14.65 -15.86 -3.95
N PHE A 124 -15.37 -15.25 -4.90
CA PHE A 124 -16.21 -15.98 -5.85
C PHE A 124 -16.03 -15.55 -7.31
N ILE A 125 -15.28 -14.48 -7.58
CA ILE A 125 -15.03 -14.06 -8.96
C ILE A 125 -14.18 -15.09 -9.71
N HIS A 126 -14.64 -15.47 -10.90
CA HIS A 126 -13.95 -16.32 -11.85
C HIS A 126 -13.66 -15.51 -13.13
N PRO A 127 -12.58 -15.82 -13.88
CA PRO A 127 -12.27 -15.12 -15.13
C PRO A 127 -13.43 -15.07 -16.14
N ASP A 128 -14.31 -16.07 -16.14
CA ASP A 128 -15.52 -16.12 -17.00
C ASP A 128 -16.51 -14.99 -16.72
N HIS A 129 -16.63 -14.50 -15.47
CA HIS A 129 -17.54 -13.40 -15.13
C HIS A 129 -17.13 -12.06 -15.77
N LEU A 130 -15.88 -11.96 -16.20
CA LEU A 130 -15.33 -10.80 -16.90
C LEU A 130 -15.04 -11.14 -18.38
N GLU A 131 -15.55 -12.27 -18.89
CA GLU A 131 -15.37 -12.70 -20.27
C GLU A 131 -13.89 -12.90 -20.69
N ILE A 132 -13.00 -13.19 -19.74
CA ILE A 132 -11.58 -13.42 -20.02
C ILE A 132 -11.43 -14.75 -20.77
N GLN A 133 -10.93 -14.67 -22.00
CA GLN A 133 -10.73 -15.84 -22.86
C GLN A 133 -9.73 -16.84 -22.23
N PRO A 134 -9.96 -18.17 -22.35
CA PRO A 134 -9.08 -19.19 -21.78
C PRO A 134 -7.60 -19.07 -22.16
N ILE A 135 -7.31 -18.59 -23.38
CA ILE A 135 -5.95 -18.35 -23.87
C ILE A 135 -5.16 -17.36 -22.99
N TYR A 136 -5.84 -16.38 -22.39
CA TYR A 136 -5.20 -15.34 -21.58
C TYR A 136 -5.15 -15.68 -20.09
N ARG A 137 -5.63 -16.86 -19.67
CA ARG A 137 -5.65 -17.30 -18.27
C ARG A 137 -4.29 -17.82 -17.84
N ASN A 138 -3.46 -16.92 -17.30
CA ASN A 138 -2.13 -17.25 -16.80
C ASN A 138 -2.00 -16.83 -15.31
N GLU A 139 -2.35 -17.76 -14.41
CA GLU A 139 -2.34 -17.52 -12.97
C GLU A 139 -0.98 -17.07 -12.44
N THR A 140 0.13 -17.66 -12.93
CA THR A 140 1.48 -17.28 -12.50
C THR A 140 1.82 -15.84 -12.88
N SER A 141 1.54 -15.43 -14.12
CA SER A 141 1.77 -14.05 -14.54
C SER A 141 0.83 -13.06 -13.85
N TRP A 142 -0.41 -13.47 -13.58
CA TRP A 142 -1.34 -12.63 -12.83
C TRP A 142 -0.90 -12.43 -11.39
N LEU A 143 -0.34 -13.46 -10.74
CA LEU A 143 0.24 -13.31 -9.40
C LEU A 143 1.40 -12.31 -9.41
N GLN A 144 2.30 -12.38 -10.39
CA GLN A 144 3.38 -11.40 -10.56
C GLN A 144 2.84 -9.98 -10.76
N ALA A 145 1.78 -9.81 -11.56
CA ALA A 145 1.15 -8.51 -11.76
C ALA A 145 0.51 -7.97 -10.46
N GLN A 146 -0.10 -8.85 -9.65
CA GLN A 146 -0.63 -8.51 -8.32
C GLN A 146 0.50 -8.03 -7.39
N GLU A 147 1.63 -8.74 -7.36
CA GLU A 147 2.80 -8.35 -6.56
C GLU A 147 3.36 -6.98 -6.97
N GLU A 148 3.43 -6.67 -8.27
CA GLU A 148 3.81 -5.34 -8.75
C GLU A 148 2.84 -4.25 -8.25
N LEU A 149 1.53 -4.51 -8.30
CA LEU A 149 0.52 -3.55 -7.87
C LEU A 149 0.56 -3.33 -6.34
N LEU A 150 0.79 -4.39 -5.56
CA LEU A 150 0.87 -4.34 -4.09
C LEU A 150 2.04 -3.49 -3.58
N LYS A 151 3.11 -3.33 -4.38
CA LYS A 151 4.24 -2.44 -4.04
C LYS A 151 3.86 -0.96 -3.97
N ILE A 152 2.69 -0.55 -4.46
CA ILE A 152 2.27 0.86 -4.53
C ILE A 152 2.34 1.58 -3.16
N ASN A 153 2.09 0.87 -2.05
CA ASN A 153 2.17 1.45 -0.70
C ASN A 153 3.59 1.51 -0.12
N THR A 154 4.56 0.86 -0.74
CA THR A 154 5.98 0.92 -0.35
C THR A 154 6.60 2.27 -0.74
N TYR A 155 6.03 2.97 -1.72
CA TYR A 155 6.58 4.21 -2.26
C TYR A 155 5.77 5.44 -1.87
N LYS A 156 6.45 6.58 -1.70
CA LYS A 156 5.83 7.89 -1.40
C LYS A 156 5.75 8.82 -2.61
N SER A 157 6.66 8.69 -3.58
CA SER A 157 6.67 9.55 -4.77
C SER A 157 5.52 9.18 -5.72
N PRO A 158 4.76 10.14 -6.26
CA PRO A 158 3.73 9.88 -7.27
C PRO A 158 4.26 9.09 -8.47
N ARG A 159 5.46 9.43 -8.95
CA ARG A 159 6.18 8.66 -9.98
C ARG A 159 6.29 7.18 -9.66
N ASP A 160 6.82 6.87 -8.48
CA ASP A 160 7.18 5.52 -8.11
C ASP A 160 5.91 4.69 -7.86
N LYS A 161 4.85 5.32 -7.33
CA LYS A 161 3.50 4.72 -7.26
C LYS A 161 2.91 4.41 -8.65
N LEU A 162 3.03 5.36 -9.59
CA LEU A 162 2.61 5.15 -10.98
C LEU A 162 3.44 4.07 -11.67
N ALA A 163 4.72 3.95 -11.33
CA ALA A 163 5.59 2.90 -11.86
C ALA A 163 5.10 1.50 -11.46
N CYS A 164 4.58 1.30 -10.25
CA CYS A 164 3.94 0.03 -9.84
C CYS A 164 2.75 -0.34 -10.75
N ILE A 165 1.90 0.65 -11.06
CA ILE A 165 0.75 0.46 -11.97
C ILE A 165 1.24 0.08 -13.37
N LEU A 166 2.26 0.80 -13.89
CA LEU A 166 2.84 0.51 -15.19
C LEU A 166 3.51 -0.87 -15.24
N SER A 167 4.23 -1.28 -14.19
CA SER A 167 4.83 -2.61 -14.09
C SER A 167 3.78 -3.71 -14.09
N CYS A 168 2.72 -3.58 -13.28
CA CYS A 168 1.58 -4.49 -13.28
C CYS A 168 0.98 -4.65 -14.70
N CYS A 169 0.71 -3.52 -15.37
CA CYS A 169 0.14 -3.55 -16.73
C CYS A 169 1.10 -4.17 -17.75
N LYS A 170 2.41 -3.94 -17.64
CA LYS A 170 3.42 -4.56 -18.51
C LYS A 170 3.50 -6.06 -18.32
N VAL A 171 3.42 -6.56 -17.08
CA VAL A 171 3.39 -8.00 -16.80
C VAL A 171 2.17 -8.64 -17.45
N ILE A 172 0.98 -8.03 -17.32
CA ILE A 172 -0.25 -8.48 -17.97
C ILE A 172 -0.08 -8.51 -19.49
N SER A 173 0.29 -7.39 -20.10
CA SER A 173 0.42 -7.27 -21.55
C SER A 173 1.44 -8.23 -22.14
N ASN A 174 2.59 -8.41 -21.50
CA ASN A 174 3.62 -9.34 -21.94
C ASN A 174 3.15 -10.79 -21.87
N SER A 175 2.44 -11.17 -20.79
CA SER A 175 1.89 -12.52 -20.65
C SER A 175 0.85 -12.83 -21.73
N MET A 176 -0.06 -11.88 -21.97
CA MET A 176 -1.10 -12.04 -23.00
C MET A 176 -0.51 -12.08 -24.41
N PHE A 177 0.50 -11.24 -24.70
CA PHE A 177 1.22 -11.27 -25.98
C PHE A 177 1.93 -12.61 -26.20
N ASN A 178 2.59 -13.13 -25.17
CA ASN A 178 3.25 -14.44 -25.26
C ASN A 178 2.23 -15.57 -25.49
N ALA A 179 1.05 -15.49 -24.85
CA ALA A 179 -0.03 -16.44 -25.07
C ALA A 179 -0.57 -16.36 -26.52
N SER A 180 -0.83 -15.15 -27.05
CA SER A 180 -1.30 -15.00 -28.44
C SER A 180 -0.29 -15.52 -29.46
N VAL A 181 1.01 -15.25 -29.25
CA VAL A 181 2.09 -15.79 -30.10
C VAL A 181 2.12 -17.32 -30.03
N SER A 182 1.98 -17.90 -28.84
CA SER A 182 2.04 -19.36 -28.65
C SER A 182 0.86 -20.09 -29.28
N SER A 183 -0.31 -19.46 -29.34
CA SER A 183 -1.52 -20.01 -29.95
C SER A 183 -1.76 -19.55 -31.39
N ASN A 184 -0.86 -18.75 -31.96
CA ASN A 184 -0.98 -18.18 -33.31
C ASN A 184 -2.29 -17.37 -33.51
N GLU A 185 -2.68 -16.63 -32.47
CA GLU A 185 -3.83 -15.73 -32.43
C GLU A 185 -3.39 -14.27 -32.63
N ASN A 186 -4.35 -13.38 -32.88
CA ASN A 186 -4.07 -11.96 -32.98
C ASN A 186 -3.55 -11.38 -31.64
N PRO A 187 -2.68 -10.36 -31.68
CA PRO A 187 -2.25 -9.67 -30.46
C PRO A 187 -3.44 -9.13 -29.66
N PRO A 188 -3.38 -9.19 -28.31
CA PRO A 188 -4.49 -8.76 -27.46
C PRO A 188 -4.77 -7.26 -27.62
N GLY A 189 -6.05 -6.91 -27.71
CA GLY A 189 -6.55 -5.55 -27.74
C GLY A 189 -6.88 -5.00 -26.35
N ALA A 190 -7.48 -3.80 -26.32
CA ALA A 190 -7.98 -3.20 -25.08
C ALA A 190 -9.14 -4.02 -24.47
N ASP A 191 -10.01 -4.58 -25.31
CA ASP A 191 -11.14 -5.41 -24.89
C ASP A 191 -10.70 -6.74 -24.25
N ASP A 192 -9.50 -7.24 -24.60
CA ASP A 192 -8.90 -8.41 -23.96
C ASP A 192 -8.17 -8.02 -22.66
N PHE A 193 -7.45 -6.89 -22.69
CA PHE A 193 -6.58 -6.45 -21.59
C PHE A 193 -7.38 -5.96 -20.37
N PHE A 194 -8.41 -5.14 -20.60
CA PHE A 194 -9.12 -4.45 -19.53
C PHE A 194 -9.81 -5.41 -18.54
N PRO A 195 -10.48 -6.49 -18.98
CA PRO A 195 -10.99 -7.52 -18.07
C PRO A 195 -9.92 -8.17 -17.19
N VAL A 196 -8.74 -8.44 -17.75
CA VAL A 196 -7.62 -9.01 -16.99
C VAL A 196 -7.10 -8.02 -15.95
N LEU A 197 -7.02 -6.72 -16.30
CA LEU A 197 -6.64 -5.67 -15.36
C LEU A 197 -7.62 -5.58 -14.17
N ILE A 198 -8.93 -5.64 -14.43
CA ILE A 198 -9.96 -5.67 -13.38
C ILE A 198 -9.76 -6.89 -12.48
N TYR A 199 -9.62 -8.08 -13.07
CA TYR A 199 -9.45 -9.32 -12.32
C TYR A 199 -8.21 -9.28 -11.41
N VAL A 200 -7.06 -8.88 -11.96
CA VAL A 200 -5.80 -8.72 -11.21
C VAL A 200 -5.96 -7.71 -10.08
N THR A 201 -6.65 -6.59 -10.32
CA THR A 201 -6.85 -5.54 -9.31
C THR A 201 -7.74 -6.02 -8.16
N ILE A 202 -8.82 -6.76 -8.46
CA ILE A 202 -9.70 -7.37 -7.44
C ILE A 202 -8.93 -8.40 -6.59
N LYS A 203 -8.13 -9.26 -7.24
CA LYS A 203 -7.34 -10.29 -6.55
C LYS A 203 -6.21 -9.69 -5.72
N ALA A 204 -5.55 -8.63 -6.20
CA ALA A 204 -4.53 -7.91 -5.45
C ALA A 204 -5.11 -7.18 -4.22
N ASN A 205 -6.29 -6.57 -4.35
CA ASN A 205 -6.93 -5.73 -3.34
C ASN A 205 -5.95 -4.78 -2.61
N PRO A 206 -5.27 -3.84 -3.32
CA PRO A 206 -4.23 -3.02 -2.71
C PRO A 206 -4.79 -2.12 -1.58
N PRO A 207 -4.11 -1.99 -0.44
CA PRO A 207 -4.57 -1.10 0.62
C PRO A 207 -4.58 0.38 0.19
N GLN A 208 -5.58 1.15 0.62
CA GLN A 208 -5.70 2.59 0.31
C GLN A 208 -5.65 2.90 -1.20
N PHE A 209 -6.24 2.01 -2.01
CA PHE A 209 -6.12 2.08 -3.47
C PHE A 209 -6.67 3.37 -4.07
N HIS A 210 -7.84 3.83 -3.62
CA HIS A 210 -8.44 5.07 -4.09
C HIS A 210 -7.55 6.28 -3.77
N SER A 211 -7.08 6.38 -2.53
CA SER A 211 -6.16 7.44 -2.12
C SER A 211 -4.87 7.43 -2.93
N ASN A 212 -4.35 6.25 -3.32
CA ASN A 212 -3.20 6.15 -4.21
C ASN A 212 -3.47 6.75 -5.60
N LEU A 213 -4.60 6.41 -6.22
CA LEU A 213 -4.94 6.94 -7.54
C LEU A 213 -5.15 8.45 -7.48
N MET A 214 -5.93 8.94 -6.50
CA MET A 214 -6.14 10.38 -6.33
C MET A 214 -4.84 11.13 -6.05
N TYR A 215 -3.93 10.54 -5.26
CA TYR A 215 -2.62 11.11 -5.01
C TYR A 215 -1.76 11.22 -6.26
N ILE A 216 -1.73 10.18 -7.11
CA ILE A 216 -1.02 10.22 -8.41
C ILE A 216 -1.65 11.30 -9.30
N GLN A 217 -2.97 11.33 -9.42
CA GLN A 217 -3.68 12.31 -10.26
C GLN A 217 -3.41 13.76 -9.84
N ARG A 218 -3.34 14.02 -8.52
CA ARG A 218 -3.10 15.35 -7.97
C ARG A 218 -1.63 15.76 -8.08
N TYR A 219 -0.69 14.87 -7.74
CA TYR A 219 0.69 15.27 -7.46
C TYR A 219 1.75 14.75 -8.44
N ARG A 220 1.42 13.83 -9.37
CA ARG A 220 2.33 13.54 -10.48
C ARG A 220 2.49 14.80 -11.34
N ASN A 221 3.71 15.15 -11.72
CA ASN A 221 3.92 16.29 -12.59
C ASN A 221 3.10 16.14 -13.89
N LYS A 222 2.23 17.12 -14.16
CA LYS A 222 1.29 17.11 -15.29
C LYS A 222 1.97 16.92 -16.65
N SER A 223 3.19 17.43 -16.83
CA SER A 223 3.93 17.25 -18.10
C SER A 223 4.33 15.79 -18.35
N ARG A 224 4.33 14.96 -17.30
CA ARG A 224 4.76 13.54 -17.35
C ARG A 224 3.61 12.54 -17.20
N LEU A 225 2.39 13.00 -16.93
CA LEU A 225 1.18 12.16 -16.95
C LEU A 225 0.49 12.31 -18.30
N VAL A 226 1.18 11.90 -19.37
CA VAL A 226 0.74 11.99 -20.78
C VAL A 226 1.06 10.69 -21.52
N GLY A 227 0.52 10.51 -22.72
CA GLY A 227 0.82 9.36 -23.58
C GLY A 227 0.45 8.02 -22.94
N GLU A 228 1.34 7.03 -23.04
CA GLU A 228 1.15 5.69 -22.45
C GLU A 228 0.86 5.75 -20.95
N ALA A 229 1.56 6.61 -20.21
CA ALA A 229 1.36 6.73 -18.77
C ALA A 229 -0.05 7.20 -18.42
N ALA A 230 -0.58 8.18 -19.15
CA ALA A 230 -1.95 8.65 -18.98
C ALA A 230 -2.99 7.59 -19.39
N TYR A 231 -2.74 6.86 -20.49
CA TYR A 231 -3.61 5.80 -20.96
C TYR A 231 -3.73 4.67 -19.91
N VAL A 232 -2.59 4.16 -19.43
CA VAL A 232 -2.56 3.12 -18.40
C VAL A 232 -3.22 3.60 -17.11
N PHE A 233 -2.92 4.83 -16.69
CA PHE A 233 -3.53 5.40 -15.48
C PHE A 233 -5.06 5.56 -15.62
N THR A 234 -5.54 5.94 -16.80
CA THR A 234 -6.99 6.04 -17.10
C THR A 234 -7.66 4.67 -17.06
N ASN A 235 -7.01 3.63 -17.58
CA ASN A 235 -7.50 2.26 -17.45
C ASN A 235 -7.56 1.83 -15.97
N MET A 236 -6.58 2.21 -15.16
CA MET A 236 -6.62 1.88 -13.72
C MET A 236 -7.75 2.61 -12.97
N LEU A 237 -7.98 3.90 -13.25
CA LEU A 237 -9.14 4.65 -12.74
C LEU A 237 -10.47 4.01 -13.18
N SER A 238 -10.52 3.55 -14.43
CA SER A 238 -11.71 2.88 -14.98
C SER A 238 -11.94 1.52 -14.31
N ALA A 239 -10.88 0.77 -14.03
CA ALA A 239 -10.95 -0.49 -13.29
C ALA A 239 -11.45 -0.28 -11.85
N GLU A 240 -10.93 0.74 -11.14
CA GLU A 240 -11.44 1.12 -9.82
C GLU A 240 -12.93 1.43 -9.85
N SER A 241 -13.34 2.31 -10.78
CA SER A 241 -14.74 2.69 -10.95
C SER A 241 -15.63 1.49 -11.26
N PHE A 242 -15.19 0.60 -12.15
CA PHE A 242 -15.91 -0.64 -12.43
C PHE A 242 -16.08 -1.48 -11.15
N ILE A 243 -15.00 -1.71 -10.40
CA ILE A 243 -15.01 -2.52 -9.17
C ILE A 243 -15.97 -1.94 -8.13
N LEU A 244 -15.92 -0.63 -7.90
CA LEU A 244 -16.84 0.07 -6.99
C LEU A 244 -18.31 -0.07 -7.41
N ASN A 245 -18.57 -0.23 -8.71
CA ASN A 245 -19.92 -0.34 -9.28
C ASN A 245 -20.33 -1.77 -9.66
N ILE A 246 -19.55 -2.80 -9.34
CA ILE A 246 -19.93 -4.20 -9.63
C ILE A 246 -21.29 -4.54 -9.00
N ASP A 247 -22.17 -5.09 -9.82
CA ASP A 247 -23.43 -5.72 -9.46
C ASP A 247 -23.55 -7.07 -10.18
N ALA A 248 -24.69 -7.76 -10.03
CA ALA A 248 -24.92 -9.05 -10.67
C ALA A 248 -24.83 -8.96 -12.22
N LYS A 249 -25.35 -7.88 -12.80
CA LYS A 249 -25.36 -7.67 -14.25
C LYS A 249 -23.95 -7.46 -14.80
N ALA A 250 -23.10 -6.71 -14.09
CA ALA A 250 -21.72 -6.45 -14.47
C ALA A 250 -20.87 -7.74 -14.54
N LEU A 251 -21.25 -8.78 -13.78
CA LEU A 251 -20.60 -10.10 -13.76
C LEU A 251 -21.34 -11.17 -14.58
N SER A 252 -22.36 -10.77 -15.36
CA SER A 252 -23.21 -11.69 -16.11
C SER A 252 -23.82 -12.81 -15.23
N MET A 253 -24.16 -12.49 -13.99
CA MET A 253 -24.67 -13.39 -12.95
C MET A 253 -26.12 -13.07 -12.59
N ASN A 254 -26.86 -14.06 -12.10
CA ASN A 254 -28.21 -13.83 -11.56
C ASN A 254 -28.17 -13.06 -10.24
N GLU A 255 -29.11 -12.13 -10.03
CA GLU A 255 -29.17 -11.30 -8.81
C GLU A 255 -29.19 -12.13 -7.51
N THR A 256 -30.00 -13.19 -7.48
CA THR A 256 -30.10 -14.09 -6.32
C THR A 256 -28.81 -14.85 -6.05
N GLU A 257 -28.08 -15.20 -7.10
CA GLU A 257 -26.79 -15.88 -6.99
C GLU A 257 -25.71 -14.93 -6.50
N PHE A 258 -25.68 -13.71 -7.03
CA PHE A 258 -24.78 -12.64 -6.60
C PHE A 258 -24.95 -12.31 -5.12
N VAL A 259 -26.20 -12.09 -4.66
CA VAL A 259 -26.49 -11.82 -3.24
C VAL A 259 -26.04 -12.98 -2.36
N LYS A 260 -26.35 -14.23 -2.74
CA LYS A 260 -25.92 -15.42 -2.00
C LYS A 260 -24.39 -15.53 -1.91
N ASN A 261 -23.69 -15.25 -3.01
CA ASN A 261 -22.23 -15.28 -3.04
C ASN A 261 -21.63 -14.17 -2.18
N MET A 262 -22.20 -12.96 -2.19
CA MET A 262 -21.79 -11.86 -1.32
C MET A 262 -22.02 -12.16 0.16
N GLU A 263 -23.14 -12.76 0.53
CA GLU A 263 -23.43 -13.21 1.90
C GLU A 263 -22.46 -14.31 2.35
N SER A 264 -22.18 -15.28 1.47
CA SER A 264 -21.23 -16.36 1.74
C SER A 264 -19.80 -15.82 1.92
N ALA A 265 -19.39 -14.92 1.02
CA ALA A 265 -18.11 -14.22 1.12
C ALA A 265 -18.02 -13.37 2.38
N GLN A 266 -19.12 -12.76 2.83
CA GLN A 266 -19.15 -12.00 4.08
C GLN A 266 -18.86 -12.89 5.29
N ILE A 267 -19.44 -14.09 5.34
CA ILE A 267 -19.17 -15.09 6.38
C ILE A 267 -17.68 -15.49 6.33
N VAL A 268 -17.15 -15.79 5.14
CA VAL A 268 -15.75 -16.17 4.96
C VAL A 268 -14.80 -15.06 5.38
N VAL A 269 -14.99 -13.83 4.90
CA VAL A 269 -14.13 -12.68 5.27
C VAL A 269 -14.25 -12.30 6.74
N SER A 270 -15.41 -12.55 7.38
CA SER A 270 -15.60 -12.33 8.82
C SER A 270 -15.16 -13.52 9.69
N GLY A 271 -15.09 -14.72 9.10
CA GLY A 271 -14.71 -15.99 9.73
C GLY A 271 -13.24 -16.36 9.58
N LEU A 272 -12.54 -15.86 8.56
CA LEU A 272 -11.10 -16.08 8.28
C LEU A 272 -10.12 -15.38 9.25
N SER A 273 -10.53 -15.14 10.50
CA SER A 273 -9.60 -15.12 11.64
C SER A 273 -9.56 -16.46 12.39
N GLY A 274 -10.23 -17.49 11.88
CA GLY A 274 -10.11 -18.86 12.35
C GLY A 274 -10.50 -19.80 11.23
N ASP A 275 -9.55 -20.61 10.76
CA ASP A 275 -9.91 -21.74 9.92
C ASP A 275 -9.32 -23.05 10.44
N TYR A 276 -10.24 -24.01 10.44
CA TYR A 276 -10.13 -25.40 10.80
C TYR A 276 -9.10 -26.13 9.93
N ASN A 277 -8.33 -27.03 10.54
CA ASN A 277 -7.80 -28.19 9.82
C ASN A 277 -8.44 -29.45 10.35
N GLY A 278 -9.25 -30.07 9.49
CA GLY A 278 -9.61 -31.48 9.57
C GLY A 278 -8.38 -32.36 9.41
N GLU A 279 -8.45 -33.47 10.13
CA GLU A 279 -7.47 -34.54 10.33
C GLU A 279 -6.66 -34.98 9.10
N HIS A 280 -5.33 -34.99 9.23
CA HIS A 280 -4.52 -36.11 8.76
C HIS A 280 -3.30 -36.32 9.67
N LEU A 281 -3.25 -37.48 10.34
CA LEU A 281 -2.14 -37.93 11.17
C LEU A 281 -0.93 -38.33 10.31
N GLN A 282 0.25 -37.77 10.60
CA GLN A 282 1.46 -38.58 10.76
C GLN A 282 2.60 -37.86 11.51
N SER A 283 2.82 -38.36 12.73
CA SER A 283 4.11 -38.58 13.43
C SER A 283 5.38 -37.84 12.95
N GLN A 284 6.01 -37.12 13.90
CA GLN A 284 7.42 -37.29 14.37
C GLN A 284 7.88 -35.95 14.98
N SER A 285 7.92 -35.82 16.31
CA SER A 285 9.08 -36.09 17.20
C SER A 285 10.19 -35.04 17.15
N GLY A 286 10.38 -34.34 18.29
CA GLY A 286 11.72 -34.10 18.86
C GLY A 286 12.23 -32.66 18.93
N GLN A 287 12.22 -32.12 20.18
CA GLN A 287 13.28 -31.33 20.86
C GLN A 287 13.73 -29.97 20.26
N SER A 288 14.19 -28.96 21.00
CA SER A 288 14.19 -28.48 22.39
C SER A 288 15.06 -27.21 22.39
N GLN A 289 14.62 -26.14 23.06
CA GLN A 289 15.38 -25.10 23.81
C GLN A 289 16.55 -24.35 23.10
N SER A 290 16.73 -23.03 23.25
CA SER A 290 16.78 -22.24 24.48
C SER A 290 16.84 -20.74 24.16
N VAL A 291 16.22 -19.92 25.02
CA VAL A 291 16.27 -18.45 25.00
C VAL A 291 17.03 -18.01 26.26
N SER A 292 18.00 -17.12 26.10
CA SER A 292 18.63 -16.37 27.19
C SER A 292 18.06 -14.95 27.25
N GLU A 293 17.66 -14.55 28.45
CA GLU A 293 16.90 -13.34 28.76
C GLU A 293 17.82 -12.26 29.36
N SER A 294 17.62 -10.98 29.00
CA SER A 294 17.34 -9.86 29.94
C SER A 294 17.70 -8.47 29.37
N LYS A 295 16.73 -7.54 29.33
CA LYS A 295 16.59 -6.46 30.34
C LYS A 295 15.44 -5.48 30.07
N LEU A 296 14.80 -5.10 31.19
CA LEU A 296 13.82 -4.03 31.46
C LEU A 296 12.37 -4.31 31.02
N LYS A 297 11.56 -4.83 31.97
CA LYS A 297 10.11 -4.99 31.82
C LYS A 297 9.44 -3.62 31.92
N GLU A 298 9.09 -3.08 30.77
CA GLU A 298 8.08 -2.03 30.62
C GLU A 298 6.79 -2.46 31.32
N VAL A 299 6.15 -1.56 32.05
CA VAL A 299 4.80 -1.82 32.58
C VAL A 299 3.88 -1.91 31.36
N PRO A 300 3.31 -3.08 31.04
CA PRO A 300 2.55 -3.25 29.80
C PRO A 300 1.36 -2.29 29.78
N SER A 301 1.12 -1.65 28.63
CA SER A 301 0.00 -0.74 28.47
C SER A 301 -1.33 -1.51 28.64
N VAL A 302 -2.43 -0.79 28.89
CA VAL A 302 -3.76 -1.41 28.98
C VAL A 302 -4.07 -2.21 27.72
N SER A 303 -3.72 -1.65 26.55
CA SER A 303 -3.84 -2.32 25.25
C SER A 303 -2.99 -3.60 25.17
N ASP A 304 -1.79 -3.61 25.75
CA ASP A 304 -0.94 -4.80 25.77
C ASP A 304 -1.48 -5.89 26.70
N LEU A 305 -2.05 -5.50 27.84
CA LEU A 305 -2.72 -6.41 28.76
C LEU A 305 -4.03 -6.94 28.20
N GLU A 306 -4.79 -6.13 27.46
CA GLU A 306 -6.00 -6.52 26.73
C GLU A 306 -5.66 -7.49 25.61
N ASN A 307 -4.65 -7.19 24.79
CA ASN A 307 -4.18 -8.07 23.72
C ASN A 307 -3.60 -9.37 24.27
N LYS A 308 -2.88 -9.31 25.40
CA LYS A 308 -2.36 -10.49 26.09
C LYS A 308 -3.49 -11.31 26.73
N GLY A 309 -4.50 -10.66 27.30
CA GLY A 309 -5.68 -11.30 27.84
C GLY A 309 -6.52 -11.96 26.75
N ALA A 310 -6.73 -11.29 25.63
CA ALA A 310 -7.39 -11.83 24.44
C ALA A 310 -6.62 -13.04 23.89
N SER A 311 -5.29 -12.95 23.79
CA SER A 311 -4.45 -14.07 23.39
C SER A 311 -4.51 -15.24 24.38
N MET A 312 -4.54 -14.98 25.69
CA MET A 312 -4.71 -16.02 26.71
C MET A 312 -6.09 -16.70 26.65
N LEU A 313 -7.15 -15.94 26.35
CA LEU A 313 -8.51 -16.48 26.16
C LEU A 313 -8.63 -17.33 24.89
N VAL A 314 -7.86 -17.00 23.86
CA VAL A 314 -7.81 -17.77 22.60
C VAL A 314 -7.03 -19.09 22.77
N MET A 315 -6.07 -19.14 23.69
CA MET A 315 -5.24 -20.33 23.95
C MET A 315 -5.85 -21.29 24.99
N ASP A 316 -6.99 -20.93 25.59
CA ASP A 316 -7.67 -21.68 26.63
C ASP A 316 -8.79 -22.53 25.99
N GLU A 317 -8.60 -23.84 25.89
CA GLU A 317 -9.54 -24.73 25.17
C GLU A 317 -10.94 -24.82 25.84
N GLU A 318 -11.09 -24.33 27.08
CA GLU A 318 -12.38 -24.19 27.78
C GLU A 318 -12.99 -22.77 27.65
N GLY A 319 -12.48 -21.95 26.72
CA GLY A 319 -12.86 -20.55 26.56
C GLY A 319 -14.37 -20.32 26.40
N SER A 320 -15.11 -21.24 25.74
CA SER A 320 -16.57 -21.10 25.59
C SER A 320 -17.32 -21.24 26.93
N GLU A 321 -16.88 -22.14 27.82
CA GLU A 321 -17.50 -22.35 29.14
C GLU A 321 -17.31 -21.13 30.06
N LYS A 322 -16.24 -20.35 29.85
CA LYS A 322 -15.97 -19.13 30.63
C LYS A 322 -16.88 -17.96 30.28
N PHE A 323 -17.42 -17.95 29.06
CA PHE A 323 -18.34 -16.90 28.60
C PHE A 323 -19.82 -17.22 28.81
N GLU A 324 -20.17 -18.46 29.15
CA GLU A 324 -21.56 -18.86 29.47
C GLU A 324 -22.16 -18.07 30.65
N ASN A 325 -21.32 -17.60 31.56
CA ASN A 325 -21.72 -16.77 32.70
C ASN A 325 -21.97 -15.30 32.34
N PHE A 326 -21.64 -14.87 31.11
CA PHE A 326 -21.89 -13.51 30.61
C PHE A 326 -23.17 -13.49 29.79
N ARG A 327 -24.30 -13.68 30.49
CA ARG A 327 -25.66 -13.83 29.94
C ARG A 327 -26.03 -12.86 28.81
N TYR A 328 -25.50 -11.63 28.84
CA TYR A 328 -25.88 -10.57 27.90
C TYR A 328 -24.87 -10.33 26.77
N LEU A 329 -23.75 -11.06 26.73
CA LEU A 329 -22.63 -10.79 25.81
C LEU A 329 -23.02 -10.92 24.32
N TYR A 330 -23.94 -11.83 24.00
CA TYR A 330 -24.42 -12.10 22.64
C TYR A 330 -25.90 -11.73 22.44
N SER A 331 -26.55 -11.14 23.44
CA SER A 331 -27.96 -10.75 23.39
C SER A 331 -28.17 -9.49 22.55
N LYS A 332 -29.24 -9.45 21.76
CA LYS A 332 -29.68 -8.24 21.04
C LYS A 332 -30.71 -7.48 21.87
N ALA A 333 -30.94 -6.22 21.52
CA ALA A 333 -31.90 -5.37 22.24
C ALA A 333 -33.33 -5.94 22.33
N GLY A 334 -33.74 -6.73 21.33
CA GLY A 334 -35.05 -7.40 21.31
C GLY A 334 -35.14 -8.66 22.18
N ASP A 335 -34.00 -9.19 22.65
CA ASP A 335 -33.94 -10.42 23.44
C ASP A 335 -34.04 -10.14 24.95
N LEU A 336 -34.08 -8.86 25.36
CA LEU A 336 -34.08 -8.42 26.75
C LEU A 336 -35.50 -8.11 27.25
N THR A 337 -35.87 -8.68 28.40
CA THR A 337 -37.07 -8.23 29.12
C THR A 337 -36.78 -6.95 29.91
N VAL A 338 -37.82 -6.19 30.25
CA VAL A 338 -37.69 -4.91 30.98
C VAL A 338 -36.96 -5.08 32.33
N GLY A 339 -37.12 -6.22 33.00
CA GLY A 339 -36.38 -6.53 34.23
C GLY A 339 -34.89 -6.83 34.00
N GLU A 340 -34.55 -7.51 32.91
CA GLU A 340 -33.16 -7.84 32.56
C GLU A 340 -32.36 -6.63 32.10
N VAL A 341 -33.03 -5.60 31.56
CA VAL A 341 -32.40 -4.31 31.25
C VAL A 341 -31.87 -3.62 32.51
N GLU A 342 -32.59 -3.70 33.63
CA GLU A 342 -32.14 -3.12 34.90
C GLU A 342 -30.90 -3.85 35.43
N ASP A 343 -30.89 -5.18 35.37
CA ASP A 343 -29.75 -6.02 35.76
C ASP A 343 -28.54 -5.79 34.84
N LEU A 344 -28.75 -5.69 33.53
CA LEU A 344 -27.71 -5.37 32.54
C LEU A 344 -27.07 -4.01 32.81
N LEU A 345 -27.89 -2.98 33.07
CA LEU A 345 -27.39 -1.65 33.39
C LEU A 345 -26.63 -1.62 34.73
N ASN A 346 -27.06 -2.41 35.72
CA ASN A 346 -26.32 -2.56 36.97
C ASN A 346 -24.98 -3.29 36.76
N GLY A 347 -24.97 -4.34 35.94
CA GLY A 347 -23.75 -5.06 35.54
C GLY A 347 -22.76 -4.17 34.81
N TYR A 348 -23.24 -3.34 33.86
CA TYR A 348 -22.43 -2.35 33.16
C TYR A 348 -21.81 -1.32 34.12
N LYS A 349 -22.59 -0.78 35.07
CA LYS A 349 -22.07 0.16 36.09
C LYS A 349 -20.95 -0.46 36.93
N GLN A 350 -21.10 -1.71 37.35
CA GLN A 350 -20.06 -2.41 38.11
C GLN A 350 -18.80 -2.69 37.29
N LEU A 351 -18.96 -3.04 36.01
CA LEU A 351 -17.85 -3.27 35.09
C LEU A 351 -17.05 -1.99 34.85
N VAL A 352 -17.74 -0.89 34.52
CA VAL A 352 -17.12 0.44 34.33
C VAL A 352 -16.41 0.90 35.60
N PHE A 353 -17.02 0.69 36.77
CA PHE A 353 -16.38 1.04 38.05
C PHE A 353 -15.08 0.26 38.28
N LYS A 354 -15.09 -1.07 38.06
CA LYS A 354 -13.88 -1.91 38.19
C LYS A 354 -12.80 -1.48 37.20
N TYR A 355 -13.17 -1.23 35.95
CA TYR A 355 -12.24 -0.75 34.92
C TYR A 355 -11.62 0.60 35.30
N ALA A 356 -12.42 1.57 35.73
CA ALA A 356 -11.95 2.89 36.14
C ALA A 356 -11.03 2.83 37.37
N CYS A 357 -11.34 2.00 38.36
CA CYS A 357 -10.46 1.75 39.51
C CYS A 357 -9.12 1.15 39.09
N LEU A 358 -9.13 0.18 38.17
CA LEU A 358 -7.93 -0.48 37.68
C LEU A 358 -7.05 0.46 36.85
N ALA A 359 -7.65 1.17 35.90
CA ALA A 359 -6.95 2.18 35.08
C ALA A 359 -6.32 3.27 35.95
N LYS A 360 -7.05 3.77 36.96
CA LYS A 360 -6.53 4.76 37.90
C LYS A 360 -5.41 4.21 38.79
N GLY A 361 -5.49 2.94 39.21
CA GLY A 361 -4.41 2.26 39.93
C GLY A 361 -3.13 2.06 39.11
N MET A 362 -3.27 1.95 37.78
CA MET A 362 -2.16 1.81 36.83
C MET A 362 -1.66 3.14 36.25
N GLY A 363 -2.25 4.27 36.63
CA GLY A 363 -1.85 5.61 36.16
C GLY A 363 -2.26 5.93 34.72
N VAL A 364 -3.22 5.19 34.15
CA VAL A 364 -3.68 5.34 32.76
C VAL A 364 -4.98 6.17 32.73
N PRO A 365 -5.09 7.16 31.82
CA PRO A 365 -6.31 7.97 31.69
C PRO A 365 -7.49 7.11 31.20
N VAL A 366 -8.62 7.17 31.90
CA VAL A 366 -9.87 6.51 31.48
C VAL A 366 -10.51 7.34 30.38
N VAL A 367 -10.61 6.80 29.17
CA VAL A 367 -11.30 7.43 28.04
C VAL A 367 -12.80 7.11 28.14
N GLN A 368 -13.65 8.15 28.15
CA GLN A 368 -15.10 7.96 28.13
C GLN A 368 -15.60 7.80 26.68
N PRO A 369 -16.56 6.89 26.41
CA PRO A 369 -17.20 6.82 25.10
C PRO A 369 -18.15 8.02 24.90
N ASP A 370 -18.01 8.74 23.78
CA ASP A 370 -18.81 9.90 23.44
C ASP A 370 -20.29 9.54 23.20
N ALA A 371 -21.21 10.30 23.82
CA ALA A 371 -22.65 10.09 23.69
C ALA A 371 -23.24 10.86 22.50
N PRO A 372 -24.18 10.29 21.72
CA PRO A 372 -24.83 11.02 20.64
C PRO A 372 -26.08 11.79 21.13
N GLY A 373 -25.98 13.12 21.13
CA GLY A 373 -27.07 14.07 20.87
C GLY A 373 -27.86 14.63 22.06
N THR A 374 -27.77 15.96 22.28
CA THR A 374 -28.88 16.79 22.78
C THR A 374 -28.71 18.25 22.34
N GLN A 375 -29.69 18.78 21.59
CA GLN A 375 -29.94 20.23 21.46
C GLN A 375 -30.63 20.72 22.74
N THR A 376 -30.23 21.86 23.32
CA THR A 376 -31.14 22.89 23.89
C THR A 376 -30.36 24.10 24.44
N SER A 377 -30.73 25.27 23.92
CA SER A 377 -31.15 26.48 24.65
C SER A 377 -30.43 26.92 25.93
N GLY A 378 -29.77 28.08 25.82
CA GLY A 378 -29.94 29.25 26.69
C GLY A 378 -29.79 29.12 28.21
N GLU A 379 -28.79 29.80 28.77
CA GLU A 379 -29.03 30.72 29.88
C GLU A 379 -27.89 31.74 30.04
N THR A 380 -28.30 33.00 30.10
CA THR A 380 -27.57 34.22 30.42
C THR A 380 -26.91 34.18 31.80
N ARG A 381 -25.67 34.67 31.91
CA ARG A 381 -25.24 35.52 33.04
C ARG A 381 -24.31 36.63 32.57
N ASP A 382 -24.88 37.82 32.59
CA ASP A 382 -24.25 39.13 32.69
C ASP A 382 -23.49 39.22 34.02
N ASP A 383 -22.26 39.74 33.97
CA ASP A 383 -21.74 40.67 34.98
C ASP A 383 -20.61 41.47 34.35
N GLY A 384 -20.92 42.73 34.04
CA GLY A 384 -20.01 43.69 33.45
C GLY A 384 -19.12 44.47 34.45
N LYS A 385 -18.31 45.34 33.82
CA LYS A 385 -17.39 46.38 34.33
C LYS A 385 -15.98 45.90 34.72
N LYS A 386 -14.89 46.54 34.29
CA LYS A 386 -14.70 47.96 33.95
C LYS A 386 -13.43 48.20 33.11
N GLU A 387 -13.54 49.20 32.26
CA GLU A 387 -12.56 50.06 31.54
C GLU A 387 -11.06 50.01 31.91
N GLY A 388 -10.20 50.15 30.89
CA GLY A 388 -8.79 50.51 31.05
C GLY A 388 -8.02 50.62 29.74
N SER A 389 -7.95 51.84 29.19
CA SER A 389 -7.08 52.27 28.07
C SER A 389 -5.59 52.04 28.37
N GLY A 390 -4.77 51.69 27.37
CA GLY A 390 -3.32 51.92 27.46
C GLY A 390 -2.43 51.13 26.49
N VAL A 391 -2.09 51.78 25.37
CA VAL A 391 -0.76 51.93 24.74
C VAL A 391 0.20 50.72 24.62
N ALA A 392 0.68 50.59 23.38
CA ALA A 392 1.77 49.77 22.85
C ALA A 392 3.08 49.70 23.67
N GLU A 393 3.74 48.53 23.64
CA GLU A 393 5.15 48.35 23.23
C GLU A 393 5.47 46.85 23.02
N PRO A 394 6.42 46.48 22.13
CA PRO A 394 6.69 45.10 21.71
C PRO A 394 7.80 44.43 22.54
N PRO A 395 7.89 43.09 22.59
CA PRO A 395 9.09 42.41 23.06
C PRO A 395 10.14 42.21 21.94
N PRO A 396 11.42 42.02 22.28
CA PRO A 396 12.56 42.37 21.45
C PRO A 396 13.03 41.27 20.49
N GLU A 397 13.72 41.70 19.43
CA GLU A 397 14.60 40.89 18.60
C GLU A 397 15.69 40.20 19.45
N ILE A 398 15.88 38.89 19.24
CA ILE A 398 17.09 38.18 19.65
C ILE A 398 17.81 37.70 18.39
N VAL A 399 19.07 38.16 18.32
CA VAL A 399 20.05 37.93 17.27
C VAL A 399 20.52 36.47 17.27
N ILE A 400 20.81 36.04 16.05
CA ILE A 400 21.36 34.77 15.57
C ILE A 400 22.62 34.34 16.33
N GLY A 401 22.63 33.09 16.79
CA GLY A 401 23.83 32.33 17.15
C GLY A 401 23.63 30.88 16.71
N GLY A 402 24.46 30.42 15.78
CA GLY A 402 24.36 29.08 15.19
C GLY A 402 25.03 28.00 16.04
N GLU A 403 24.54 26.77 15.90
CA GLU A 403 25.35 25.57 16.07
C GLU A 403 24.76 24.43 15.24
N MET A 404 25.62 23.76 14.48
CA MET A 404 25.31 22.58 13.68
C MET A 404 25.12 21.39 14.62
N VAL A 405 24.02 20.66 14.47
CA VAL A 405 23.85 19.35 15.09
C VAL A 405 23.47 18.36 13.99
N ASP A 406 24.40 17.45 13.72
CA ASP A 406 24.25 16.29 12.85
C ASP A 406 23.09 15.42 13.32
N ALA A 407 22.25 14.99 12.38
CA ALA A 407 21.27 13.93 12.60
C ALA A 407 21.87 12.61 12.09
N PRO A 408 21.75 11.50 12.84
CA PRO A 408 22.40 10.24 12.48
C PRO A 408 21.71 9.57 11.29
N GLU A 409 22.52 9.15 10.32
CA GLU A 409 22.17 8.22 9.26
C GLU A 409 22.02 6.81 9.88
N ASN A 410 20.83 6.22 9.79
CA ASN A 410 20.64 4.79 10.03
C ASN A 410 20.75 4.08 8.67
N ASP A 411 21.95 3.60 8.35
CA ASP A 411 22.20 2.66 7.27
C ASP A 411 21.70 1.27 7.67
N VAL A 412 20.68 0.79 6.98
CA VAL A 412 20.30 -0.63 6.98
C VAL A 412 21.14 -1.31 5.89
N GLN A 413 22.26 -1.91 6.28
CA GLN A 413 22.99 -2.84 5.43
C GLN A 413 22.23 -4.16 5.36
N VAL A 414 21.79 -4.52 4.15
CA VAL A 414 21.25 -5.86 3.85
C VAL A 414 22.43 -6.73 3.43
N GLU A 415 22.88 -7.61 4.31
CA GLU A 415 23.88 -8.63 3.98
C GLU A 415 23.28 -9.65 3.02
N ALA A 416 23.83 -9.73 1.81
CA ALA A 416 23.60 -10.82 0.88
C ALA A 416 24.35 -12.07 1.35
N VAL A 417 23.61 -13.09 1.80
CA VAL A 417 24.16 -14.42 2.06
C VAL A 417 24.55 -15.06 0.73
N ARG A 418 25.85 -15.07 0.42
CA ARG A 418 26.45 -15.95 -0.58
C ARG A 418 26.44 -17.37 -0.04
N VAL A 419 25.73 -18.27 -0.71
CA VAL A 419 25.91 -19.72 -0.55
C VAL A 419 27.06 -20.11 -1.48
N GLU A 420 28.28 -20.15 -0.95
CA GLU A 420 29.38 -20.86 -1.61
C GLU A 420 29.24 -22.36 -1.33
N GLY A 421 29.21 -23.14 -2.41
CA GLY A 421 29.14 -24.59 -2.37
C GLY A 421 30.44 -25.17 -1.85
N ASP A 422 30.32 -26.04 -0.86
CA ASP A 422 31.44 -26.82 -0.37
C ASP A 422 31.51 -28.16 -1.12
N ARG A 423 32.72 -28.43 -1.59
CA ARG A 423 33.10 -29.64 -2.31
C ARG A 423 33.19 -30.78 -1.30
N ASN A 424 32.74 -31.97 -1.68
CA ASN A 424 33.32 -33.16 -1.09
C ASN A 424 33.47 -34.26 -2.15
N ASP A 425 34.69 -34.78 -2.19
CA ASP A 425 35.19 -35.80 -3.11
C ASP A 425 34.65 -37.18 -2.75
N GLY A 426 34.55 -38.04 -3.77
CA GLY A 426 34.94 -39.44 -3.58
C GLY A 426 34.09 -40.54 -4.23
N VAL A 427 34.71 -41.13 -5.26
CA VAL A 427 34.69 -42.56 -5.63
C VAL A 427 33.68 -43.02 -6.70
N GLY A 428 34.24 -43.42 -7.86
CA GLY A 428 33.87 -44.72 -8.47
C GLY A 428 33.80 -44.82 -10.01
N ALA A 429 34.82 -45.48 -10.59
CA ALA A 429 34.85 -46.24 -11.86
C ALA A 429 34.72 -45.47 -13.20
N SER A 430 35.78 -45.28 -14.00
CA SER A 430 36.57 -46.25 -14.82
C SER A 430 35.97 -46.60 -16.19
N ALA A 431 36.49 -45.91 -17.21
CA ALA A 431 36.94 -46.35 -18.54
C ALA A 431 36.12 -47.36 -19.37
N HIS A 432 35.81 -46.96 -20.61
CA HIS A 432 36.26 -47.68 -21.81
C HIS A 432 36.16 -46.82 -23.09
N GLU A 433 37.27 -46.75 -23.83
CA GLU A 433 37.41 -46.16 -25.17
C GLU A 433 36.82 -47.08 -26.26
N SER A 434 36.10 -46.46 -27.23
CA SER A 434 36.13 -46.54 -28.72
C SER A 434 36.30 -47.91 -29.45
N PRO A 435 36.23 -48.02 -30.80
CA PRO A 435 35.89 -47.08 -31.90
C PRO A 435 34.99 -47.69 -33.02
N VAL A 436 34.86 -46.97 -34.17
CA VAL A 436 34.90 -47.46 -35.58
C VAL A 436 33.64 -47.28 -36.46
N THR A 437 33.82 -46.43 -37.50
CA THR A 437 33.25 -46.37 -38.88
C THR A 437 31.74 -46.24 -39.08
N GLY A 438 31.20 -45.48 -40.04
CA GLY A 438 31.74 -44.83 -41.23
C GLY A 438 30.67 -44.94 -42.33
N GLU A 439 30.42 -43.87 -43.10
CA GLU A 439 30.17 -43.96 -44.56
C GLU A 439 29.96 -42.55 -45.15
N VAL A 440 30.56 -42.38 -46.32
CA VAL A 440 30.61 -41.18 -47.15
C VAL A 440 30.12 -41.60 -48.54
N ALA A 441 29.63 -40.62 -49.31
CA ALA A 441 29.33 -40.62 -50.75
C ALA A 441 27.86 -40.96 -51.09
N SER A 442 27.22 -40.36 -52.10
CA SER A 442 27.76 -39.64 -53.24
C SER A 442 26.72 -38.67 -53.83
N GLN A 443 27.22 -37.60 -54.43
CA GLN A 443 26.55 -36.80 -55.46
C GLN A 443 26.52 -37.58 -56.78
N THR A 444 25.48 -37.34 -57.60
CA THR A 444 25.47 -37.21 -59.08
C THR A 444 24.04 -36.86 -59.51
N GLU A 445 23.80 -35.69 -60.13
CA GLU A 445 23.57 -35.48 -61.58
C GLU A 445 22.14 -35.93 -62.01
N GLU A 446 21.35 -35.25 -62.85
CA GLU A 446 21.68 -34.57 -64.11
C GLU A 446 20.42 -33.84 -64.68
N ASN A 447 20.68 -32.70 -65.36
CA ASN A 447 20.15 -32.20 -66.64
C ASN A 447 18.64 -31.93 -66.97
N VAL A 448 18.39 -30.64 -67.26
CA VAL A 448 18.00 -30.00 -68.55
C VAL A 448 16.87 -30.59 -69.42
N GLU A 449 15.77 -29.84 -69.54
CA GLU A 449 14.96 -29.47 -70.73
C GLU A 449 13.70 -28.73 -70.20
N LYS A 450 13.20 -27.57 -70.65
CA LYS A 450 13.17 -26.83 -71.92
C LYS A 450 12.99 -25.34 -71.65
#